data_AF-A0A2S0NKD0-F1
#
_entry.id   AF-A0A2S0NKD0-F1
#
_cell.length_a   1.000
_cell.length_b   1.000
_cell.length_c   1.000
_cell.angle_alpha   90.00
_cell.angle_beta   90.00
_cell.angle_gamma   90.00
#
_symmetry.space_group_name_H-M   'P 1'
#
loop_
_entity.id
_entity.type
_entity.pdbx_description
1 polymer ?
#
loop_
_entity_poly.entity_id
_entity_poly.type
_entity_poly.pdbx_seq_one_letter_code
_entity_poly.pdbx_strand_id
1 'polypeptide(L)'
;MGEFILLSTSLGTNQIIGISLTVIGLLMTILFIGLYFLIKKRSERFGNFKLNNQKSMNVWDFTKKNFPLVLIVFGIMLLVAGIAMAIK
;
A
#
# COMPACT_ATOMS: atom_id res chain seq x y z
N MET A 1 -9.86 25.42 19.07
CA MET A 1 -8.86 25.54 17.97
C MET A 1 -7.43 25.76 18.47
N GLY A 2 -7.20 26.42 19.63
CA GLY A 2 -5.84 26.63 20.16
C GLY A 2 -5.11 25.35 20.62
N GLU A 3 -5.81 24.35 21.15
CA GLU A 3 -5.17 23.11 21.61
C GLU A 3 -4.61 22.24 20.47
N PHE A 4 -5.20 22.31 19.27
CA PHE A 4 -4.70 21.59 18.09
C PHE A 4 -3.37 22.17 17.59
N ILE A 5 -3.14 23.47 17.81
CA ILE A 5 -1.91 24.19 17.44
C ILE A 5 -0.82 23.95 18.49
N LEU A 6 -1.17 23.78 19.77
CA LEU A 6 -0.23 23.41 20.82
C LEU A 6 0.23 21.94 20.70
N LEU A 7 -0.65 21.04 20.26
CA LEU A 7 -0.28 19.64 20.04
C LEU A 7 0.64 19.46 18.83
N SER A 8 0.50 20.29 17.79
CA SER A 8 1.39 20.27 16.61
C SER A 8 2.76 20.90 16.84
N THR A 9 2.92 21.70 17.91
CA THR A 9 4.18 22.39 18.23
C THR A 9 5.08 21.60 19.19
N SER A 10 4.57 20.52 19.82
CA SER A 10 5.40 19.62 20.66
C SER A 10 5.93 18.38 19.94
N LEU A 11 5.45 18.11 18.71
CA LEU A 11 5.92 17.01 17.86
C LEU A 11 7.07 17.49 16.99
N GLY A 12 8.22 16.80 17.05
CA GLY A 12 9.36 17.12 16.19
C GLY A 12 8.98 16.99 14.70
N THR A 13 9.58 17.79 13.82
CA THR A 13 9.32 17.75 12.37
C THR A 13 9.42 16.33 11.79
N ASN A 14 10.35 15.52 12.30
CA ASN A 14 10.52 14.12 11.91
C ASN A 14 9.31 13.24 12.30
N GLN A 15 8.71 13.48 13.46
CA GLN A 15 7.51 12.76 13.90
C GLN A 15 6.30 13.11 13.04
N ILE A 16 6.13 14.37 12.67
CA ILE A 16 5.05 14.81 11.76
C ILE A 16 5.20 14.15 10.39
N ILE A 17 6.42 14.11 9.85
CA ILE A 17 6.72 13.44 8.59
C ILE A 17 6.47 11.93 8.70
N GLY A 18 6.93 11.28 9.77
CA GLY A 18 6.75 9.86 10.01
C GLY A 18 5.27 9.45 10.14
N ILE A 19 4.47 10.22 10.88
CA ILE A 19 3.03 10.01 11.01
C ILE A 19 2.35 10.18 9.64
N SER A 20 2.70 11.22 8.89
CA SER A 20 2.15 11.46 7.55
C SER A 20 2.46 10.32 6.58
N LEU A 21 3.72 9.84 6.57
CA LEU A 21 4.13 8.68 5.78
C LEU A 21 3.38 7.41 6.18
N THR A 22 3.16 7.20 7.48
CA THR A 22 2.42 6.05 8.01
C THR A 22 0.97 6.06 7.53
N VAL A 23 0.30 7.20 7.62
CA VAL A 23 -1.10 7.36 7.17
C VAL A 23 -1.21 7.15 5.66
N ILE A 24 -0.31 7.73 4.87
CA ILE A 24 -0.29 7.56 3.41
C ILE A 24 -0.01 6.09 3.04
N GLY A 25 0.96 5.46 3.68
CA GLY A 25 1.29 4.05 3.48
C GLY A 25 0.10 3.13 3.80
N LEU A 26 -0.61 3.40 4.90
CA LEU A 26 -1.81 2.66 5.29
C LEU A 26 -2.93 2.81 4.26
N LEU A 27 -3.24 4.05 3.86
CA LEU A 27 -4.30 4.34 2.88
C LEU A 27 -4.01 3.69 1.52
N MET A 28 -2.77 3.81 1.03
CA MET A 28 -2.33 3.13 -0.19
C MET A 28 -2.51 1.62 -0.10
N THR A 29 -2.07 1.02 1.01
CA THR A 29 -2.16 -0.42 1.24
C THR A 29 -3.62 -0.90 1.22
N ILE A 30 -4.51 -0.22 1.94
CA ILE A 30 -5.95 -0.56 1.97
C ILE A 30 -6.57 -0.42 0.58
N LEU A 31 -6.28 0.66 -0.13
CA LEU A 31 -6.78 0.89 -1.50
C LEU A 31 -6.36 -0.26 -2.43
N PHE A 32 -5.08 -0.63 -2.43
CA PHE A 32 -4.58 -1.67 -3.32
C PHE A 32 -5.01 -3.08 -2.91
N ILE A 33 -5.17 -3.37 -1.63
CA ILE A 33 -5.79 -4.62 -1.16
C ILE A 33 -7.24 -4.72 -1.65
N GLY A 34 -8.02 -3.65 -1.49
CA GLY A 34 -9.39 -3.58 -1.99
C GLY A 34 -9.47 -3.76 -3.50
N LEU A 35 -8.59 -3.08 -4.25
CA LEU A 35 -8.51 -3.19 -5.70
C LEU A 35 -8.10 -4.60 -6.14
N TYR A 36 -7.12 -5.21 -5.47
CA TYR A 36 -6.70 -6.59 -5.72
C TYR A 36 -7.85 -7.57 -5.53
N PHE A 37 -8.59 -7.44 -4.43
CA PHE A 37 -9.74 -8.31 -4.16
C PHE A 37 -10.86 -8.10 -5.18
N LEU A 38 -11.09 -6.85 -5.62
CA LEU A 38 -12.06 -6.55 -6.66
C LEU A 38 -11.67 -7.15 -8.02
N ILE A 39 -10.40 -7.02 -8.42
CA ILE A 39 -9.87 -7.60 -9.66
C ILE A 39 -9.94 -9.13 -9.60
N LYS A 40 -9.54 -9.73 -8.48
CA LYS A 40 -9.60 -11.18 -8.26
C LYS A 40 -11.04 -11.68 -8.34
N LYS A 41 -11.96 -11.08 -7.60
CA LYS A 41 -13.40 -11.43 -7.58
C LYS A 41 -14.05 -11.24 -8.95
N ARG A 42 -13.68 -10.20 -9.69
CA ARG A 42 -14.16 -9.98 -11.07
C ARG A 42 -13.66 -11.08 -11.99
N SER A 43 -12.39 -11.43 -11.90
CA SER A 43 -11.81 -12.49 -12.72
C SER A 43 -12.34 -13.89 -12.34
N GLU A 44 -12.75 -14.13 -11.09
CA GLU A 44 -13.40 -15.38 -10.65
C GLU A 44 -14.78 -15.53 -11.29
N ARG A 45 -15.49 -14.42 -11.44
CA ARG A 45 -16.80 -14.36 -12.09
C ARG A 45 -16.72 -14.55 -13.62
N PHE A 46 -15.58 -14.26 -14.26
CA PHE A 46 -15.37 -14.42 -15.71
C PHE A 46 -14.65 -15.73 -16.12
N GLY A 47 -14.53 -16.70 -15.19
CA GLY A 47 -14.48 -18.13 -15.54
C GLY A 47 -13.28 -18.69 -16.32
N ASN A 48 -12.17 -17.97 -16.52
CA ASN A 48 -11.05 -18.46 -17.35
C ASN A 48 -9.63 -18.25 -16.76
N PHE A 49 -9.48 -18.29 -15.44
CA PHE A 49 -8.16 -18.15 -14.80
C PHE A 49 -7.13 -19.21 -15.16
N LYS A 50 -7.58 -20.44 -15.48
CA LYS A 50 -6.69 -21.57 -15.73
C LYS A 50 -5.85 -21.37 -17.00
N LEU A 51 -6.36 -20.61 -17.97
CA LEU A 51 -5.69 -20.33 -19.24
C LEU A 51 -4.64 -19.20 -19.15
N ASN A 52 -4.83 -18.21 -18.27
CA ASN A 52 -4.01 -17.00 -18.29
C ASN A 52 -2.78 -17.08 -17.36
N ASN A 53 -2.73 -17.99 -16.39
CA ASN A 53 -1.59 -18.15 -15.45
C ASN A 53 -0.52 -19.13 -15.94
N GLN A 54 -0.78 -19.90 -16.99
CA GLN A 54 0.17 -20.88 -17.54
C GLN A 54 1.11 -20.31 -18.63
N LYS A 55 0.95 -19.04 -19.05
CA LYS A 55 1.75 -18.43 -20.12
C LYS A 55 2.79 -17.39 -19.65
N SER A 56 2.94 -17.18 -18.35
CA SER A 56 3.92 -16.21 -17.82
C SER A 56 5.32 -16.83 -17.76
N MET A 57 6.04 -16.87 -18.89
CA MET A 57 7.43 -17.33 -18.96
C MET A 57 8.44 -16.27 -18.49
N ASN A 58 8.03 -15.02 -18.26
CA ASN A 58 8.93 -13.89 -18.03
C ASN A 58 8.58 -13.08 -16.76
N VAL A 59 9.60 -12.67 -16.00
CA VAL A 59 9.46 -11.96 -14.70
C VAL A 59 8.69 -10.64 -14.86
N TRP A 60 8.89 -9.96 -15.99
CA TRP A 60 8.20 -8.71 -16.31
C TRP A 60 6.68 -8.88 -16.47
N ASP A 61 6.25 -9.97 -17.11
CA ASP A 61 4.82 -10.27 -17.30
C ASP A 61 4.16 -10.73 -16.01
N PHE A 62 4.91 -11.41 -15.14
CA PHE A 62 4.46 -11.72 -13.78
C PHE A 62 4.24 -10.46 -12.96
N THR A 63 5.18 -9.51 -13.00
CA THR A 63 5.08 -8.22 -12.28
C THR A 63 3.91 -7.39 -12.78
N LYS A 64 3.68 -7.29 -14.10
CA LYS A 64 2.50 -6.60 -14.64
C LYS A 64 1.19 -7.22 -14.18
N LYS A 65 1.12 -8.55 -14.18
CA LYS A 65 -0.09 -9.27 -13.79
C LYS A 65 -0.39 -9.18 -12.30
N ASN A 66 0.66 -9.16 -11.48
CA ASN A 66 0.59 -9.05 -10.02
C ASN A 66 0.95 -7.63 -9.53
N PHE A 67 0.83 -6.63 -10.39
CA PHE A 67 1.20 -5.25 -10.06
C PHE A 67 0.50 -4.72 -8.81
N PRO A 68 -0.80 -5.02 -8.56
CA PRO A 68 -1.44 -4.67 -7.30
C PRO A 68 -0.74 -5.29 -6.08
N LEU A 69 -0.24 -6.52 -6.18
CA LEU A 69 0.50 -7.20 -5.11
C LEU A 69 1.84 -6.50 -4.81
N VAL A 70 2.56 -6.07 -5.85
CA VAL A 70 3.81 -5.30 -5.70
C VAL A 70 3.56 -3.96 -5.00
N LEU A 71 2.47 -3.28 -5.38
CA LEU A 71 2.06 -2.03 -4.74
C LEU A 71 1.65 -2.20 -3.27
N ILE A 72 1.02 -3.32 -2.91
CA ILE A 72 0.71 -3.65 -1.51
C ILE A 72 2.01 -3.81 -0.71
N VAL A 73 2.98 -4.57 -1.23
CA VAL A 73 4.29 -4.74 -0.55
C VAL A 73 5.01 -3.40 -0.41
N PHE A 74 4.96 -2.55 -1.44
CA PHE A 74 5.53 -1.21 -1.39
C PHE A 74 4.83 -0.31 -0.35
N GLY A 75 3.50 -0.35 -0.27
CA GLY A 75 2.73 0.37 0.75
C GLY A 75 3.07 -0.07 2.17
N ILE A 76 3.27 -1.38 2.39
CA ILE A 76 3.74 -1.92 3.67
C ILE A 76 5.15 -1.42 3.99
N MET A 77 6.07 -1.38 3.03
CA MET A 77 7.42 -0.83 3.25
C MET A 77 7.38 0.65 3.66
N LEU A 78 6.55 1.46 2.99
CA LEU A 78 6.35 2.87 3.36
C LEU A 78 5.75 3.03 4.76
N LEU A 79 4.82 2.15 5.14
CA LEU A 79 4.23 2.14 6.47
C LEU A 79 5.29 1.82 7.54
N VAL A 80 6.12 0.80 7.32
CA VAL A 80 7.22 0.46 8.25
C VAL A 80 8.24 1.59 8.35
N ALA A 81 8.60 2.21 7.22
CA ALA A 81 9.53 3.35 7.20
C ALA A 81 8.95 4.57 7.94
N GLY A 82 7.66 4.86 7.74
CA GLY A 82 6.95 5.93 8.45
C GLY A 82 6.92 5.71 9.95
N ILE A 83 6.61 4.48 10.40
CA ILE A 83 6.61 4.11 11.82
C ILE A 83 8.02 4.28 12.41
N ALA A 84 9.05 3.79 11.72
CA ALA A 84 10.43 3.90 12.20
C ALA A 84 10.88 5.37 12.35
N MET A 85 10.40 6.26 11.47
CA MET A 85 10.69 7.69 11.53
C MET A 85 9.82 8.43 12.56
N ALA A 86 8.63 7.92 12.89
CA ALA A 86 7.73 8.50 13.88
C ALA A 86 8.12 8.16 15.33
N ILE A 87 8.77 7.02 15.55
CA ILE A 87 9.19 6.55 16.87
C ILE A 87 10.56 7.13 17.26
N LYS A 88 11.42 7.43 16.27
CA LYS A 88 12.71 8.12 16.48
C LYS A 88 12.53 9.61 16.65
#